data_AF-A0A2H9L664-F1
#
_entry.id   AF-A0A2H9L664-F1
#
_cell.length_a   1.000
_cell.length_b   1.000
_cell.length_c   1.000
_cell.angle_alpha   90.00
_cell.angle_beta   90.00
_cell.angle_gamma   90.00
#
_symmetry.space_group_name_H-M   'P 1'
#
loop_
_entity.id
_entity.type
_entity.pdbx_description
1 polymer ?
#
loop_
_entity_poly.entity_id
_entity_poly.type
_entity_poly.pdbx_seq_one_letter_code
_entity_poly.pdbx_strand_id
1 'polypeptide(L)' 'MGDFLAYSKFEKTRLLATRSLQIADNAPPQVSVNKKETPYEVASKEFEENKIPLRIIKYKADGTREK' A
#
# COMPACT_ATOMS: atom_id res chain seq x y z
N MET A 1 6.05 -12.62 8.78
CA MET A 1 4.86 -13.47 8.67
C MET A 1 3.68 -12.61 9.12
N GLY A 2 3.30 -11.65 8.28
CA GLY A 2 2.27 -10.67 8.59
C GLY A 2 0.93 -11.21 8.12
N ASP A 3 -0.06 -11.13 8.98
CA ASP A 3 -1.36 -11.76 8.83
C ASP A 3 -1.99 -11.48 7.46
N PHE A 4 -2.12 -12.54 6.64
CA PHE A 4 -2.93 -12.58 5.42
C PHE A 4 -4.44 -12.56 5.73
N LEU A 5 -4.85 -11.94 6.84
CA LEU A 5 -6.23 -11.59 7.11
C LEU A 5 -6.61 -10.51 6.11
N ALA A 6 -7.35 -10.93 5.08
CA ALA A 6 -7.72 -10.14 3.90
C ALA A 6 -7.98 -8.67 4.24
N TYR A 7 -7.17 -7.78 3.64
CA TYR A 7 -7.44 -6.34 3.65
C TYR A 7 -8.91 -6.10 3.28
N SER A 8 -9.61 -5.27 4.05
CA SER A 8 -10.93 -4.83 3.63
C SER A 8 -10.82 -4.08 2.29
N LYS A 9 -11.89 -4.04 1.49
CA LYS A 9 -11.88 -3.28 0.22
C LYS A 9 -11.42 -1.83 0.43
N PHE A 10 -11.77 -1.22 1.55
CA PHE A 10 -11.39 0.14 1.90
C PHE A 10 -9.90 0.27 2.23
N GLU A 11 -9.37 -0.68 3.01
CA GLU A 11 -7.96 -0.75 3.37
C GLU A 11 -7.09 -0.93 2.13
N LYS A 12 -7.44 -1.90 1.28
CA LYS A 12 -6.71 -2.15 0.03
C LYS A 12 -6.74 -0.94 -0.89
N THR A 13 -7.91 -0.35 -1.12
CA THR A 13 -8.04 0.84 -1.96
C THR A 13 -7.23 2.01 -1.39
N ARG A 14 -7.27 2.25 -0.08
CA ARG A 14 -6.53 3.36 0.54
C ARG A 14 -5.03 3.16 0.47
N LEU A 15 -4.56 1.94 0.68
CA LEU A 15 -3.15 1.57 0.59
C LEU A 15 -2.60 1.83 -0.82
N LEU A 16 -3.28 1.30 -1.84
CA LEU A 16 -2.91 1.48 -3.24
C LEU A 16 -2.99 2.95 -3.67
N ALA A 17 -4.05 3.66 -3.29
CA ALA A 17 -4.21 5.08 -3.65
C ALA A 17 -3.12 5.96 -3.03
N THR A 18 -2.83 5.77 -1.74
CA THR A 18 -1.78 6.53 -1.04
C THR A 18 -0.41 6.23 -1.65
N ARG A 19 -0.12 4.96 -1.96
CA ARG A 19 1.15 4.58 -2.55
C ARG A 19 1.30 5.09 -3.99
N SER A 20 0.23 5.03 -4.78
CA SER A 20 0.21 5.59 -6.15
C SER A 20 0.49 7.09 -6.13
N LEU A 21 -0.09 7.83 -5.18
CA LEU A 21 0.16 9.26 -5.02
C LEU A 21 1.62 9.54 -4.68
N GLN A 22 2.22 8.79 -3.75
CA GLN A 22 3.63 8.95 -3.41
C GLN A 22 4.53 8.76 -4.64
N ILE A 23 4.26 7.76 -5.48
CA ILE A 23 5.02 7.49 -6.70
C ILE A 23 4.83 8.64 -7.72
N ALA A 24 3.62 9.18 -7.83
CA ALA A 24 3.35 10.35 -8.66
C ALA A 24 4.11 11.60 -8.18
N ASP A 25 4.29 11.73 -6.87
CA ASP A 25 5.11 12.77 -6.23
C ASP A 25 6.62 12.44 -6.23
N ASN A 26 7.07 11.57 -7.14
CA ASN A 26 8.47 11.15 -7.32
C ASN A 26 9.11 10.45 -6.11
N ALA A 27 8.32 9.84 -5.21
CA ALA A 27 8.87 8.99 -4.17
C ALA A 27 9.55 7.74 -4.77
N PRO A 28 10.64 7.24 -4.17
CA PRO A 28 11.36 6.08 -4.71
C PRO A 28 10.51 4.79 -4.63
N PRO A 29 10.33 4.07 -5.74
CA PRO A 29 9.68 2.77 -5.75
C PRO A 29 10.61 1.67 -5.19
N GLN A 30 10.01 0.62 -4.64
CA GLN A 30 10.69 -0.55 -4.06
C GLN A 30 10.83 -1.71 -5.05
N VAL A 31 10.27 -1.55 -6.26
CA VAL A 31 10.28 -2.54 -7.35
C VAL A 31 10.91 -1.94 -8.60
N SER A 32 11.31 -2.81 -9.53
CA SER A 32 11.80 -2.37 -10.84
C SER A 32 10.67 -1.74 -11.65
N VAL A 33 10.87 -0.48 -12.04
CA VAL A 33 9.91 0.32 -12.79
C VAL A 33 10.33 0.44 -14.25
N ASN A 34 9.35 0.31 -15.15
CA ASN A 34 9.53 0.66 -16.55
C ASN A 34 9.07 2.11 -16.79
N LYS A 35 9.71 2.82 -17.73
CA LYS A 35 9.39 4.23 -18.05
C LYS A 35 7.95 4.48 -18.55
N LYS A 36 7.22 3.43 -18.92
CA LYS A 36 5.84 3.52 -19.44
C LYS A 36 4.78 3.21 -18.39
N GLU A 37 5.18 2.78 -17.19
CA GLU A 37 4.24 2.35 -16.16
C GLU A 37 3.60 3.54 -15.47
N THR A 38 2.30 3.44 -15.24
CA THR A 38 1.55 4.40 -14.46
C THR A 38 1.85 4.22 -12.97
N PRO A 39 1.73 5.27 -12.13
CA PRO A 39 1.98 5.15 -10.69
C PRO A 39 1.13 4.06 -10.01
N TYR A 40 -0.08 3.83 -10.52
CA TYR A 40 -0.97 2.78 -10.03
C TYR A 40 -0.45 1.37 -10.34
N GLU A 41 0.08 1.14 -11.54
CA GLU A 41 0.66 -0.15 -11.91
C GLU A 41 1.88 -0.47 -11.04
N VAL A 42 2.70 0.53 -10.75
CA VAL A 42 3.86 0.39 -9.85
C VAL A 42 3.42 0.08 -8.43
N ALA A 43 2.44 0.82 -7.89
CA ALA A 43 1.89 0.53 -6.56
C ALA A 43 1.25 -0.86 -6.48
N SER A 44 0.57 -1.30 -7.55
CA SER A 44 -0.04 -2.63 -7.63
C SER A 44 1.00 -3.73 -7.62
N LYS A 45 2.10 -3.56 -8.36
CA LYS A 45 3.25 -4.48 -8.33
C LYS A 45 3.90 -4.55 -6.96
N GLU A 46 4.11 -3.41 -6.31
CA GLU A 46 4.64 -3.40 -4.93
C GLU A 46 3.70 -4.10 -3.96
N PHE A 47 2.38 -4.01 -4.15
CA PHE A 47 1.40 -4.72 -3.32
C PHE A 47 1.49 -6.23 -3.53
N GLU A 48 1.57 -6.70 -4.78
CA GLU A 48 1.71 -8.11 -5.13
C GLU A 48 3.01 -8.72 -4.61
N GLU A 49 4.11 -7.94 -4.65
CA GLU A 49 5.41 -8.33 -4.09
C GLU A 49 5.53 -8.13 -2.57
N ASN A 50 4.47 -7.64 -1.90
CA ASN A 50 4.46 -7.30 -0.46
C ASN A 50 5.59 -6.33 -0.03
N LYS A 51 5.95 -5.39 -0.90
CA LYS A 51 7.04 -4.41 -0.70
C LYS A 51 6.54 -3.00 -0.37
N ILE A 52 5.23 -2.80 -0.20
CA ILE A 52 4.69 -1.47 0.15
C ILE A 52 5.20 -1.05 1.55
N PRO A 53 5.89 0.09 1.67
CA PRO A 53 6.45 0.57 2.94
C PRO A 53 5.41 1.30 3.79
N LEU A 54 4.19 0.77 3.89
CA LEU A 54 3.09 1.35 4.66
C LEU A 54 2.47 0.28 5.56
N ARG A 55 2.04 0.70 6.75
CA ARG A 55 1.30 -0.14 7.69
C ARG A 55 -0.09 0.45 7.91
N ILE A 56 -1.10 -0.41 7.94
CA ILE A 56 -2.46 -0.02 8.34
C ILE A 56 -2.56 -0.09 9.86
N ILE A 57 -3.00 1.00 10.47
CA ILE A 57 -3.29 1.06 11.91
C ILE A 57 -4.80 1.04 12.07
N LYS A 58 -5.35 -0.05 12.61
CA LYS A 58 -6.77 -0.19 12.89
C LYS A 58 -7.05 0.30 14.31
N TYR A 59 -8.12 1.06 14.45
CA TYR A 59 -8.61 1.56 15.73
C TYR A 59 -9.92 0.86 16.06
N LYS A 60 -10.04 0.36 17.29
CA LYS A 60 -11.30 -0.15 17.84
C LYS A 60 -12.20 1.02 18.23
N ALA A 61 -13.49 0.72 18.46
CA ALA A 61 -14.45 1.70 18.97
C ALA A 61 -13.96 2.38 20.27
N ASP A 62 -13.21 1.65 21.09
CA ASP A 62 -12.63 2.13 22.35
C ASP A 62 -11.37 3.01 22.14
N GLY A 63 -10.99 3.31 20.90
CA GLY A 63 -9.81 4.11 20.55
C GLY A 63 -8.47 3.36 20.69
N THR A 64 -8.49 2.12 21.16
CA THR A 64 -7.29 1.28 21.24
C THR A 64 -6.81 0.87 19.84
N ARG A 65 -5.49 0.87 19.63
CA ARG A 65 -4.85 0.45 18.38
C ARG A 65 -4.68 -1.06 18.37
N GLU A 66 -5.11 -1.73 17.31
CA GLU A 66 -4.64 -3.08 17.01
C GLU A 66 -3.19 -3.01 16.51
N LYS A 67 -2.33 -3.86 17.07
CA LYS A 67 -0.90 -3.90 16.78
C LYS A 67 -0.60 -4.56 15.43
#